data_AF-A0A518HJT2-F1
#
_entry.id   AF-A0A518HJT2-F1
#
_cell.length_a   1.000
_cell.length_b   1.000
_cell.length_c   1.000
_cell.angle_alpha   90.00
_cell.angle_beta   90.00
_cell.angle_gamma   90.00
#
_symmetry.space_group_name_H-M   'P 1'
#
loop_
_entity.id
_entity.type
_entity.pdbx_description
1 polymer ?
#
loop_
_entity_poly.entity_id
_entity_poly.type
_entity_poly.pdbx_seq_one_letter_code
_entity_poly.pdbx_strand_id
1 'polypeptide(L)'
;MSHKKRTCKLTKRLAEDMVIRNMAEATIDAYTYHVRKFADFIQKPLDQATVEDVRTFQLHLIRERKLAYGSGHVKDTRRAVSRFKFR
;
A
#
# COMPACT_ATOMS: atom_id res chain seq x y z
N MET A 1 -7.97 -4.98 17.68
CA MET A 1 -7.99 -5.04 16.20
C MET A 1 -7.88 -3.63 15.60
N SER A 2 -6.69 -3.04 15.58
CA SER A 2 -6.49 -1.63 15.15
C SER A 2 -6.60 -1.40 13.63
N HIS A 3 -6.27 -2.39 12.81
CA HIS A 3 -6.31 -2.30 11.35
C HIS A 3 -7.75 -2.25 10.78
N LYS A 4 -8.74 -2.68 11.55
CA LYS A 4 -10.17 -2.70 11.18
C LYS A 4 -10.77 -1.29 11.05
N LYS A 5 -10.16 -0.29 11.70
CA LYS A 5 -10.62 1.12 11.67
C LYS A 5 -10.25 1.86 10.39
N ARG A 6 -9.26 1.37 9.63
CA ARG A 6 -8.74 2.02 8.41
C ARG A 6 -9.03 1.27 7.11
N THR A 7 -9.69 0.13 7.21
CA THR A 7 -10.07 -0.68 6.07
C THR A 7 -11.26 -0.04 5.35
N CYS A 8 -11.00 0.65 4.24
CA CYS A 8 -12.03 1.17 3.35
C CYS A 8 -12.37 0.12 2.28
N LYS A 9 -13.46 0.30 1.51
CA LYS A 9 -13.87 -0.65 0.45
C LYS A 9 -12.73 -1.03 -0.49
N LEU A 10 -11.80 -0.10 -0.72
CA LEU A 10 -10.59 -0.29 -1.51
C LEU A 10 -9.52 -1.15 -0.84
N THR A 11 -9.25 -0.98 0.45
CA THR A 11 -8.19 -1.69 1.19
C THR A 11 -8.68 -2.94 1.92
N LYS A 12 -10.00 -3.18 1.95
CA LYS A 12 -10.64 -4.33 2.61
C LYS A 12 -10.11 -5.66 2.06
N ARG A 13 -10.15 -5.83 0.74
CA ARG A 13 -9.65 -7.04 0.08
C ARG A 13 -8.17 -7.28 0.35
N LEU A 14 -7.36 -6.22 0.28
CA LEU A 14 -5.93 -6.28 0.60
C LEU A 14 -5.69 -6.74 2.05
N ALA A 15 -6.45 -6.20 3.00
CA ALA A 15 -6.32 -6.57 4.41
C ALA A 15 -6.73 -8.03 4.64
N GLU A 16 -7.82 -8.48 4.04
CA GLU A 16 -8.28 -9.88 4.08
C GLU A 16 -7.21 -10.82 3.53
N ASP A 17 -6.62 -10.49 2.38
CA ASP A 17 -5.53 -11.27 1.77
C ASP A 17 -4.30 -11.34 2.69
N MET A 18 -3.99 -10.27 3.45
CA MET A 18 -2.88 -10.26 4.40
C MET A 18 -3.17 -11.05 5.67
N VAL A 19 -4.41 -11.05 6.14
CA VAL A 19 -4.86 -11.90 7.25
C VAL A 19 -4.74 -13.37 6.86
N ILE A 20 -5.18 -13.75 5.65
CA ILE A 20 -5.05 -15.12 5.12
C ILE A 20 -3.58 -15.58 5.07
N ARG A 21 -2.66 -14.65 4.76
CA ARG A 21 -1.22 -14.91 4.72
C ARG A 21 -0.53 -14.83 6.10
N ASN A 22 -1.29 -14.73 7.19
CA ASN A 22 -0.80 -14.66 8.57
C ASN A 22 0.19 -13.50 8.82
N MET A 23 -0.06 -12.32 8.22
CA MET A 23 0.74 -11.12 8.50
C MET A 23 0.38 -10.49 9.84
N ALA A 24 1.37 -9.84 10.47
CA ALA A 24 1.16 -9.11 11.72
C ALA A 24 0.19 -7.93 11.52
N GLU A 25 -0.68 -7.68 12.51
CA GLU A 25 -1.67 -6.60 12.44
C GLU A 25 -1.04 -5.21 12.21
N ALA A 26 0.15 -4.96 12.79
CA ALA A 26 0.90 -3.73 12.58
C ALA A 26 1.34 -3.55 11.12
N THR A 27 1.70 -4.65 10.45
CA THR A 27 2.04 -4.66 9.02
C THR A 27 0.80 -4.38 8.18
N ILE A 28 -0.34 -4.97 8.52
CA ILE A 28 -1.62 -4.74 7.81
C ILE A 28 -2.03 -3.26 7.95
N ASP A 29 -1.92 -2.67 9.14
CA ASP A 29 -2.25 -1.25 9.33
C ASP A 29 -1.32 -0.33 8.53
N ALA A 30 -0.01 -0.57 8.55
CA ALA A 30 0.95 0.20 7.76
C ALA A 30 0.66 0.08 6.25
N TYR A 31 0.41 -1.14 5.77
CA TYR A 31 0.16 -1.39 4.35
C TYR A 31 -1.15 -0.74 3.89
N THR A 32 -2.24 -0.91 4.65
CA THR A 32 -3.54 -0.29 4.32
C THR A 32 -3.45 1.25 4.32
N TYR A 33 -2.66 1.83 5.22
CA TYR A 33 -2.40 3.27 5.24
C TYR A 33 -1.65 3.75 3.97
N HIS A 34 -0.56 3.08 3.59
CA HIS A 34 0.23 3.46 2.41
C HIS A 34 -0.54 3.23 1.10
N VAL A 35 -1.26 2.13 1.00
CA VAL A 35 -2.07 1.80 -0.17
C VAL A 35 -3.20 2.80 -0.37
N ARG A 36 -3.82 3.28 0.72
CA ARG A 36 -4.82 4.36 0.62
C ARG A 36 -4.21 5.64 0.07
N LYS A 37 -3.05 6.06 0.58
CA LYS A 37 -2.33 7.24 0.06
C LYS A 37 -1.92 7.08 -1.40
N PHE A 38 -1.51 5.88 -1.79
CA PHE A 38 -1.22 5.55 -3.17
C PHE A 38 -2.46 5.69 -4.06
N ALA A 39 -3.59 5.13 -3.63
CA ALA A 39 -4.85 5.23 -4.37
C ALA A 39 -5.37 6.67 -4.51
N ASP A 40 -5.23 7.47 -3.44
CA ASP A 40 -5.53 8.91 -3.47
C ASP A 40 -4.65 9.65 -4.50
N PHE A 41 -3.38 9.23 -4.66
CA PHE A 41 -2.43 9.82 -5.60
C PHE A 41 -2.72 9.43 -7.06
N ILE A 42 -3.00 8.16 -7.33
CA ILE A 42 -3.27 7.68 -8.70
C ILE A 42 -4.69 7.99 -9.17
N GLN A 43 -5.59 8.33 -8.24
CA GLN A 43 -7.04 8.54 -8.47
C GLN A 43 -7.70 7.42 -9.28
N LYS A 44 -7.20 6.19 -9.11
CA LYS A 44 -7.59 4.99 -9.85
C LYS A 44 -7.80 3.83 -8.87
N PRO A 45 -8.65 2.86 -9.21
CA PRO A 45 -8.77 1.65 -8.43
C PRO A 45 -7.45 0.86 -8.45
N LEU A 46 -7.09 0.25 -7.32
CA LEU A 46 -5.84 -0.52 -7.16
C LEU A 46 -5.70 -1.66 -8.17
N ASP A 47 -6.82 -2.20 -8.64
CA ASP A 47 -6.86 -3.23 -9.68
C ASP A 47 -6.26 -2.73 -11.01
N GLN A 48 -6.45 -1.44 -11.30
CA GLN A 48 -5.92 -0.78 -12.50
C GLN A 48 -4.53 -0.17 -12.28
N ALA A 49 -3.98 -0.20 -11.06
CA ALA A 49 -2.69 0.40 -10.77
C ALA A 49 -1.56 -0.27 -11.58
N THR A 50 -0.74 0.51 -12.27
CA THR A 50 0.37 -0.01 -13.08
C THR A 50 1.69 0.04 -12.31
N VAL A 51 2.72 -0.62 -12.85
CA VAL A 51 4.08 -0.53 -12.30
C VAL A 51 4.63 0.89 -12.41
N GLU A 52 4.24 1.64 -13.44
CA GLU A 52 4.60 3.05 -13.59
C GLU A 52 3.97 3.94 -12.51
N ASP A 53 2.71 3.70 -12.17
CA ASP A 53 2.05 4.41 -11.07
C ASP A 53 2.80 4.19 -9.74
N VAL A 54 3.22 2.94 -9.46
CA VAL A 54 4.02 2.61 -8.28
C VAL A 54 5.36 3.34 -8.30
N ARG A 55 6.03 3.39 -9.46
CA ARG A 55 7.31 4.08 -9.62
C ARG A 55 7.16 5.58 -9.37
N THR A 56 6.13 6.21 -9.92
CA THR A 56 5.83 7.63 -9.75
C THR A 56 5.53 7.96 -8.30
N PHE A 57 4.75 7.12 -7.62
CA PHE A 57 4.47 7.29 -6.19
C PHE A 57 5.73 7.14 -5.32
N GLN A 58 6.60 6.17 -5.62
CA GLN A 58 7.88 6.04 -4.93
C GLN A 58 8.75 7.29 -5.11
N LEU A 59 8.81 7.83 -6.33
CA LEU A 59 9.54 9.06 -6.61
C LEU A 59 8.95 10.25 -5.85
N HIS A 60 7.61 10.37 -5.78
CA HIS A 60 6.92 11.39 -4.98
C HIS A 60 7.27 11.26 -3.48
N LEU A 61 7.29 10.05 -2.91
CA LEU A 61 7.68 9.82 -1.52
C LEU A 61 9.14 10.25 -1.23
N ILE A 62 10.05 10.02 -2.17
CA ILE A 62 11.46 10.39 -2.03
C ILE A 62 11.63 11.90 -2.18
N ARG A 63 10.99 12.51 -3.18
CA ARG A 63 11.17 13.93 -3.53
C ARG A 63 10.41 14.87 -2.59
N GLU A 64 9.12 14.60 -2.36
CA GLU A 64 8.26 15.53 -1.62
C GLU A 64 8.26 15.26 -0.12
N ARG A 65 8.25 13.98 0.29
CA ARG A 65 8.30 13.64 1.72
C ARG A 65 9.73 13.53 2.28
N LYS A 66 10.76 13.72 1.44
CA LYS A 66 12.18 13.53 1.79
C LYS A 66 12.45 12.22 2.55
N LEU A 67 11.64 11.19 2.27
CA LEU A 67 11.81 9.90 2.93
C LEU A 67 13.04 9.23 2.31
N ALA A 68 13.93 8.72 3.16
CA ALA A 68 15.03 7.91 2.70
C ALA A 68 14.49 6.73 1.87
N TYR A 69 15.14 6.43 0.74
CA TYR A 69 14.80 5.30 -0.13
C TYR A 69 14.67 3.96 0.63
N GLY A 70 15.41 3.83 1.74
CA GLY A 70 15.40 2.67 2.62
C GLY A 70 14.23 2.60 3.61
N SER A 71 13.39 3.64 3.71
CA SER A 71 12.28 3.72 4.67
C SER A 71 11.24 2.63 4.43
N GLY A 72 10.72 2.04 5.53
CA GLY A 72 9.66 1.03 5.48
C GLY A 72 8.50 1.47 4.59
N HIS A 73 8.13 2.76 4.66
CA HIS A 73 7.07 3.40 3.87
C HIS A 73 7.18 3.16 2.35
N VAL A 74 8.38 3.25 1.78
CA VAL A 74 8.62 3.09 0.32
C VAL A 74 8.60 1.61 -0.07
N LYS A 75 9.18 0.75 0.78
CA LYS A 75 9.27 -0.70 0.56
C LYS A 75 7.91 -1.38 0.72
N ASP A 76 7.12 -0.93 1.69
CA ASP A 76 5.83 -1.51 2.06
C ASP A 76 4.78 -1.25 0.98
N THR A 77 4.76 -0.05 0.38
CA THR A 77 3.85 0.22 -0.75
C THR A 77 4.13 -0.71 -1.94
N ARG A 78 5.41 -0.90 -2.29
CA ARG A 78 5.80 -1.80 -3.39
C ARG A 78 5.41 -3.24 -3.10
N ARG A 79 5.69 -3.72 -1.89
CA ARG A 79 5.34 -5.09 -1.46
C ARG A 79 3.83 -5.29 -1.44
N ALA A 80 3.06 -4.31 -0.95
CA ALA A 80 1.61 -4.37 -0.93
C ALA A 80 1.04 -4.51 -2.34
N VAL A 81 1.42 -3.60 -3.24
CA VAL A 81 0.89 -3.56 -4.62
C VAL A 81 1.35 -4.79 -5.40
N SER A 82 2.61 -5.20 -5.28
CA SER A 82 3.09 -6.42 -5.91
C SER A 82 2.34 -7.66 -5.40
N ARG A 83 2.10 -7.80 -4.09
CA ARG A 83 1.36 -8.95 -3.55
C ARG A 83 -0.14 -8.93 -3.87
N PHE A 84 -0.68 -7.76 -4.22
CA PHE A 84 -2.07 -7.57 -4.63
C PHE A 84 -2.28 -7.82 -6.13
N LYS A 85 -1.35 -7.36 -6.99
CA LYS A 85 -1.42 -7.54 -8.45
C LYS A 85 -0.96 -8.91 -8.94
N PHE A 86 0.03 -9.50 -8.30
CA PHE A 86 0.50 -10.84 -8.64
C PHE A 86 -0.29 -11.86 -7.82
N ARG A 87 -1.46 -12.25 -8.35
CA ARG A 87 -2.10 -13.54 -8.09
C ARG A 87 -1.59 -14.56 -9.08
#